data_AF-A0A752EYA4-F1
#
_entry.id   AF-A0A752EYA4-F1
#
_cell.length_a   1.000
_cell.length_b   1.000
_cell.length_c   1.000
_cell.angle_alpha   90.00
_cell.angle_beta   90.00
_cell.angle_gamma   90.00
#
_symmetry.space_group_name_H-M   'P 1'
#
loop_
_entity.id
_entity.type
_entity.pdbx_description
1 polymer ?
#
loop_
_entity_poly.entity_id
_entity_poly.type
_entity_poly.pdbx_seq_one_letter_code
_entity_poly.pdbx_strand_id
1 'polypeptide(L)'
;SSDLSSYVSLLQKMGRRRVRDPRLKVFTTNYDLTFETAASELGMMVVDGLSYTGVRRFDGKYFNYDVVHRDENEHEFIDGVFNLFKLHGSVSWIRKNGQIYENQKPTATNACLIYPAKGKYQQAFIQPHLELLSRLLDFLRKKNSCLIISGFGFNDDHLSEPIYSAIKSNPSMRLIVVDFKCATHINNKGENGSSKYWGLLKELSLSGYDIHFLNASFKDFVNLIPNLRALTPAEQLAKAIKQVGGNN
;
A
#
# COMPACT_ATOMS: atom_id res chain seq x y z
N SER A 1 -17.62 -3.46 9.91
CA SER A 1 -16.33 -3.84 10.52
C SER A 1 -15.43 -4.29 9.38
N SER A 2 -14.31 -3.62 9.11
CA SER A 2 -13.31 -4.13 8.18
C SER A 2 -12.84 -5.49 8.69
N ASP A 3 -12.74 -6.49 7.80
CA ASP A 3 -12.25 -7.81 8.18
C ASP A 3 -10.73 -7.72 8.44
N LEU A 4 -10.36 -7.34 9.67
CA LEU A 4 -8.98 -7.20 10.13
C LEU A 4 -8.13 -8.43 9.77
N SER A 5 -8.74 -9.62 9.80
CA SER A 5 -8.07 -10.88 9.45
C SER A 5 -7.47 -10.89 8.04
N SER A 6 -8.12 -10.22 7.08
CA SER A 6 -7.62 -10.10 5.70
C SER A 6 -6.40 -9.19 5.64
N TYR A 7 -6.35 -8.11 6.42
CA TYR A 7 -5.19 -7.22 6.50
C TYR A 7 -4.00 -7.88 7.20
N VAL A 8 -4.27 -8.60 8.29
CA VAL A 8 -3.28 -9.42 9.00
C VAL A 8 -2.68 -10.46 8.04
N SER A 9 -3.51 -11.21 7.34
CA SER A 9 -3.07 -12.22 6.36
C SER A 9 -2.27 -11.60 5.21
N LEU A 10 -2.69 -10.43 4.69
CA LEU A 10 -1.93 -9.69 3.67
C LEU A 10 -0.52 -9.32 4.17
N LEU A 11 -0.41 -8.73 5.35
CA LEU A 11 0.86 -8.31 5.93
C LEU A 11 1.75 -9.50 6.28
N GLN A 12 1.19 -10.60 6.78
CA GLN A 12 1.93 -11.85 6.99
C GLN A 12 2.54 -12.38 5.69
N LYS A 13 1.76 -12.39 4.61
CA LYS A 13 2.18 -12.94 3.31
C LYS A 13 3.16 -12.06 2.57
N MET A 14 3.01 -10.73 2.65
CA MET A 14 3.77 -9.79 1.80
C MET A 14 4.74 -8.87 2.54
N GLY A 15 4.54 -8.67 3.85
CA GLY A 15 5.32 -7.73 4.66
C GLY A 15 6.62 -8.30 5.22
N ARG A 16 6.70 -9.63 5.42
CA ARG A 16 7.92 -10.33 5.87
C ARG A 16 8.81 -10.72 4.69
N ARG A 17 9.39 -9.72 4.04
CA ARG A 17 10.25 -9.85 2.87
C ARG A 17 11.70 -10.14 3.28
N ARG A 18 12.52 -10.63 2.34
CA ARG A 18 13.95 -10.82 2.59
C ARG A 18 14.60 -9.46 2.82
N VAL A 19 15.65 -9.42 3.63
CA VAL A 19 16.43 -8.21 3.97
C VAL A 19 16.87 -7.42 2.73
N ARG A 20 17.28 -8.13 1.67
CA ARG A 20 17.70 -7.53 0.39
C ARG A 20 16.57 -7.03 -0.50
N ASP A 21 15.34 -7.48 -0.27
CA ASP A 21 14.21 -7.10 -1.10
C ASP A 21 13.66 -5.75 -0.61
N PRO A 22 13.21 -4.86 -1.51
CA PRO A 22 12.59 -3.61 -1.10
C PRO A 22 11.42 -3.86 -0.15
N ARG A 23 11.28 -3.00 0.88
CA ARG A 23 10.13 -3.01 1.80
C ARG A 23 8.81 -2.97 1.03
N LEU A 24 7.79 -3.65 1.55
CA LEU A 24 6.42 -3.49 1.04
C LEU A 24 6.00 -2.02 1.19
N LYS A 25 5.42 -1.45 0.14
CA LYS A 25 4.83 -0.10 0.16
C LYS A 25 3.32 -0.21 0.03
N VAL A 26 2.60 0.27 1.03
CA VAL A 26 1.15 0.32 1.04
C VAL A 26 0.72 1.77 0.87
N PHE A 27 0.10 2.08 -0.26
CA PHE A 27 -0.57 3.35 -0.48
C PHE A 27 -2.08 3.14 -0.28
N THR A 28 -2.71 3.96 0.55
CA THR A 28 -4.15 3.82 0.82
C THR A 28 -4.84 5.18 0.86
N THR A 29 -6.05 5.23 0.31
CA THR A 29 -6.98 6.35 0.42
C THR A 29 -7.91 6.20 1.64
N ASN A 30 -7.85 5.05 2.34
CA ASN A 30 -8.59 4.83 3.56
C ASN A 30 -7.95 5.58 4.72
N TYR A 31 -8.80 6.21 5.52
CA TYR A 31 -8.39 6.99 6.69
C TYR A 31 -8.46 6.20 8.01
N ASP A 32 -9.01 4.99 8.02
CA ASP A 32 -9.06 4.12 9.20
C ASP A 32 -7.66 3.62 9.63
N LEU A 33 -7.58 2.90 10.75
CA LEU A 33 -6.32 2.38 11.31
C LEU A 33 -6.10 0.88 11.04
N THR A 34 -6.76 0.28 10.05
CA THR A 34 -6.78 -1.19 9.90
C THR A 34 -5.39 -1.77 9.63
N PHE A 35 -4.55 -1.09 8.84
CA PHE A 35 -3.17 -1.53 8.58
C PHE A 35 -2.27 -1.42 9.82
N GLU A 36 -2.43 -0.35 10.59
CA GLU A 36 -1.70 -0.10 11.84
C GLU A 36 -2.06 -1.14 12.89
N THR A 37 -3.35 -1.41 13.08
CA THR A 37 -3.83 -2.45 13.98
C THR A 37 -3.33 -3.83 13.56
N ALA A 38 -3.42 -4.18 12.28
CA ALA A 38 -2.93 -5.46 11.76
C ALA A 38 -1.40 -5.60 11.94
N ALA A 39 -0.65 -4.52 11.73
CA ALA A 39 0.80 -4.51 11.97
C ALA A 39 1.13 -4.74 13.45
N SER A 40 0.39 -4.08 14.34
CA SER A 40 0.53 -4.23 15.80
C SER A 40 0.31 -5.68 16.24
N GLU A 41 -0.76 -6.34 15.74
CA GLU A 41 -1.03 -7.77 16.03
C GLU A 41 0.10 -8.71 15.57
N LEU A 42 0.84 -8.31 14.54
CA LEU A 42 1.94 -9.11 13.97
C LEU A 42 3.33 -8.78 14.54
N GLY A 43 3.41 -7.79 15.44
CA GLY A 43 4.69 -7.25 15.91
C GLY A 43 5.51 -6.58 14.81
N MET A 44 4.85 -6.08 13.77
CA MET A 44 5.49 -5.44 12.63
C MET A 44 5.68 -3.94 12.85
N MET A 45 6.76 -3.39 12.30
CA MET A 45 6.99 -1.94 12.33
C MET A 45 6.43 -1.27 11.09
N VAL A 46 5.79 -0.12 11.31
CA VAL A 46 5.24 0.73 10.27
C VAL A 46 6.15 1.96 10.10
N VAL A 47 6.54 2.23 8.86
CA VAL A 47 7.19 3.48 8.46
C VAL A 47 6.14 4.34 7.75
N ASP A 48 5.52 5.25 8.49
CA ASP A 48 4.33 6.02 8.10
C ASP A 48 4.60 7.55 7.96
N GLY A 49 5.85 7.96 8.11
CA GLY A 49 6.25 9.37 8.08
C GLY A 49 6.05 10.11 9.40
N LEU A 50 5.50 9.46 10.44
CA LEU A 50 5.48 10.00 11.79
C LEU A 50 6.78 9.67 12.53
N SER A 51 7.19 10.55 13.43
CA SER A 51 8.34 10.33 14.29
C SER A 51 8.15 9.15 15.25
N TYR A 52 9.27 8.53 15.63
CA TYR A 52 9.34 7.50 16.68
C TYR A 52 9.60 8.10 18.08
N THR A 53 9.13 9.33 18.30
CA THR A 53 9.28 10.08 19.56
C THR A 53 7.98 10.03 20.37
N GLY A 54 8.03 10.39 21.66
CA GLY A 54 6.85 10.38 22.54
C GLY A 54 5.65 11.17 22.01
N VAL A 55 5.90 12.30 21.32
CA VAL A 55 4.91 12.98 20.49
C VAL A 55 5.20 12.65 19.03
N ARG A 56 4.32 11.88 18.39
CA ARG A 56 4.50 11.44 16.99
C ARG A 56 4.09 12.56 16.03
N ARG A 57 5.08 13.20 15.42
CA ARG A 57 4.92 14.32 14.48
C ARG A 57 5.26 13.85 13.06
N PHE A 58 4.44 14.21 12.09
CA PHE A 58 4.72 13.91 10.68
C PHE A 58 5.91 14.76 10.19
N ASP A 59 6.83 14.09 9.49
CA ASP A 59 7.93 14.71 8.76
C ASP A 59 8.39 13.71 7.70
N GLY A 60 8.38 14.11 6.42
CA GLY A 60 8.68 13.22 5.29
C GLY A 60 10.03 12.52 5.40
N LYS A 61 10.98 13.06 6.18
CA LYS A 61 12.27 12.42 6.44
C LYS A 61 12.14 11.03 7.08
N TYR A 62 11.09 10.76 7.87
CA TYR A 62 10.93 9.46 8.54
C TYR A 62 10.65 8.33 7.54
N PHE A 63 10.16 8.62 6.33
CA PHE A 63 10.08 7.63 5.25
C PHE A 63 11.44 7.19 4.72
N ASN A 64 12.51 7.92 5.02
CA ASN A 64 13.87 7.61 4.60
C ASN A 64 14.65 6.82 5.66
N TYR A 65 14.05 6.58 6.83
CA TYR A 65 14.65 5.75 7.86
C TYR A 65 14.17 4.30 7.73
N ASP A 66 15.05 3.40 8.14
CA ASP A 66 14.78 1.98 8.26
C ASP A 66 15.44 1.48 9.57
N VAL A 67 15.10 0.27 9.98
CA VAL A 67 15.52 -0.30 11.26
C VAL A 67 16.41 -1.50 11.02
N VAL A 68 17.52 -1.51 11.75
CA VAL A 68 18.54 -2.56 11.72
C VAL A 68 18.64 -3.22 13.09
N HIS A 69 18.85 -4.53 13.09
CA HIS A 69 19.43 -5.22 14.22
C HIS A 69 20.90 -4.86 14.28
N ARG A 70 21.40 -4.50 15.47
CA ARG A 70 22.80 -4.18 15.68
C ARG A 70 23.41 -5.22 16.61
N ASP A 71 24.41 -5.92 16.10
CA ASP A 71 25.34 -6.70 16.87
C ASP A 71 26.71 -5.99 16.88
N GLU A 72 27.66 -6.43 17.70
CA GLU A 72 28.94 -5.74 17.95
C GLU A 72 29.70 -5.39 16.66
N ASN A 73 29.60 -6.24 15.62
CA ASN A 73 30.29 -6.05 14.34
C ASN A 73 29.39 -6.11 13.10
N GLU A 74 28.08 -6.34 13.27
CA GLU A 74 27.16 -6.55 12.15
C GLU A 74 25.88 -5.71 12.26
N HIS A 75 25.40 -5.25 11.12
CA HIS A 75 24.14 -4.52 11.00
C HIS A 75 23.31 -5.13 9.89
N GLU A 76 22.16 -5.70 10.25
CA GLU A 76 21.23 -6.30 9.29
C GLU A 76 19.87 -5.62 9.40
N PHE A 77 19.23 -5.29 8.27
CA PHE A 77 17.85 -4.81 8.32
C PHE A 77 16.93 -5.89 8.88
N ILE A 78 16.06 -5.51 9.82
CA ILE A 78 15.13 -6.48 10.39
C ILE A 78 14.00 -6.80 9.40
N ASP A 79 13.39 -7.97 9.48
CA ASP A 79 12.17 -8.28 8.73
C ASP A 79 10.93 -7.62 9.37
N GLY A 80 9.74 -7.83 8.78
CA GLY A 80 8.51 -7.33 9.39
C GLY A 80 8.35 -5.80 9.39
N VAL A 81 9.02 -5.09 8.48
CA VAL A 81 8.87 -3.63 8.29
C VAL A 81 8.22 -3.32 6.95
N PHE A 82 7.26 -2.41 6.93
CA PHE A 82 6.67 -1.90 5.68
C PHE A 82 6.41 -0.40 5.74
N ASN A 83 6.32 0.23 4.57
CA ASN A 83 5.95 1.63 4.47
C ASN A 83 4.44 1.78 4.28
N LEU A 84 3.82 2.69 5.03
CA LEU A 84 2.40 3.01 4.94
C LEU A 84 2.19 4.47 4.55
N PHE A 85 1.52 4.72 3.43
CA PHE A 85 1.26 6.05 2.90
C PHE A 85 -0.26 6.29 2.89
N LYS A 86 -0.74 7.08 3.87
CA LYS A 86 -2.15 7.46 4.03
C LYS A 86 -2.49 8.67 3.15
N LEU A 87 -2.69 8.46 1.85
CA LEU A 87 -2.82 9.52 0.84
C LEU A 87 -3.87 10.58 1.21
N HIS A 88 -4.98 10.16 1.82
CA HIS A 88 -6.06 11.05 2.28
C HIS A 88 -6.01 11.39 3.78
N GLY A 89 -4.90 11.08 4.45
CA GLY A 89 -4.71 11.28 5.89
C GLY A 89 -5.24 10.12 6.73
N SER A 90 -5.27 10.31 8.05
CA SER A 90 -5.73 9.30 9.01
C SER A 90 -6.68 9.90 10.05
N VAL A 91 -7.62 9.10 10.54
CA VAL A 91 -8.52 9.45 11.66
C VAL A 91 -7.77 9.68 12.96
N SER A 92 -6.48 9.34 13.04
CA SER A 92 -5.60 9.67 14.16
C SER A 92 -4.79 10.96 13.92
N TRP A 93 -4.90 11.63 12.77
CA TRP A 93 -4.05 12.79 12.47
C TRP A 93 -4.76 14.11 12.81
N ILE A 94 -4.04 14.99 13.51
CA ILE A 94 -4.45 16.37 13.78
C ILE A 94 -3.47 17.37 13.19
N ARG A 95 -3.97 18.54 12.81
CA ARG A 95 -3.17 19.72 12.48
C ARG A 95 -3.16 20.67 13.66
N LYS A 96 -1.96 20.98 14.16
CA LYS A 96 -1.72 21.95 15.24
C LYS A 96 -0.51 22.81 14.88
N ASN A 97 -0.69 24.13 14.88
CA ASN A 97 0.38 25.10 14.58
C ASN A 97 1.09 24.83 13.25
N GLY A 98 0.34 24.48 12.20
CA GLY A 98 0.89 24.17 10.86
C GLY A 98 1.60 22.81 10.75
N GLN A 99 1.68 22.04 11.84
CA GLN A 99 2.32 20.72 11.88
C GLN A 99 1.28 19.62 12.08
N ILE A 100 1.60 18.41 11.65
CA ILE A 100 0.73 17.24 11.76
C ILE A 100 1.23 16.32 12.86
N TYR A 101 0.31 15.85 13.68
CA TYR A 101 0.59 14.98 14.81
C TYR A 101 -0.38 13.81 14.82
N GLU A 102 0.07 12.67 15.31
CA GLU A 102 -0.84 11.62 15.74
C GLU A 102 -1.48 12.00 17.08
N ASN A 103 -2.77 11.72 17.21
CA ASN A 103 -3.57 11.96 18.39
C ASN A 103 -4.66 10.91 18.50
N GLN A 104 -4.91 10.41 19.71
CA GLN A 104 -5.92 9.38 19.97
C GLN A 104 -7.36 9.90 19.95
N LYS A 105 -7.54 11.22 20.12
CA LYS A 105 -8.86 11.87 20.16
C LYS A 105 -8.90 13.11 19.26
N PRO A 106 -8.78 12.96 17.93
CA PRO A 106 -8.96 14.08 17.02
C PRO A 106 -10.37 14.64 17.11
N THR A 107 -10.49 15.94 16.92
CA THR A 107 -11.76 16.65 16.85
C THR A 107 -12.01 17.08 15.41
N ALA A 108 -13.26 17.29 15.01
CA ALA A 108 -13.58 17.69 13.64
C ALA A 108 -12.86 18.98 13.19
N THR A 109 -12.54 19.88 14.12
CA THR A 109 -11.89 21.17 13.84
C THR A 109 -10.39 21.05 13.56
N ASN A 110 -9.73 20.02 14.09
CA ASN A 110 -8.28 19.83 13.92
C ASN A 110 -7.91 18.57 13.14
N ALA A 111 -8.87 17.73 12.76
CA ALA A 111 -8.62 16.54 11.96
C ALA A 111 -7.90 16.87 10.64
N CYS A 112 -6.89 16.07 10.29
CA CYS A 112 -6.13 16.22 9.04
C CYS A 112 -6.49 15.10 8.07
N LEU A 113 -7.60 15.29 7.36
CA LEU A 113 -8.21 14.31 6.45
C LEU A 113 -8.72 14.97 5.17
N ILE A 114 -8.57 14.27 4.04
CA ILE A 114 -9.25 14.60 2.79
C ILE A 114 -10.47 13.69 2.67
N TYR A 115 -11.65 14.27 2.83
CA TYR A 115 -12.89 13.55 2.56
C TYR A 115 -13.11 13.41 1.05
N PRO A 116 -13.65 12.27 0.58
CA PRO A 116 -14.04 12.07 -0.81
C PRO A 116 -15.21 13.01 -1.15
N ALA A 117 -14.89 14.22 -1.61
CA ALA A 117 -15.85 15.23 -2.02
C ALA A 117 -15.31 16.01 -3.22
N LYS A 118 -16.19 16.28 -4.19
CA LYS A 118 -15.85 17.09 -5.36
C LYS A 118 -15.29 18.45 -4.92
N GLY A 119 -14.16 18.86 -5.52
CA GLY A 119 -13.51 20.15 -5.25
C GLY A 119 -12.43 20.14 -4.15
N LYS A 120 -12.22 19.03 -3.42
CA LYS A 120 -11.16 18.93 -2.39
C LYS A 120 -9.77 18.55 -2.92
N TYR A 121 -9.60 18.47 -4.25
CA TYR A 121 -8.34 18.08 -4.88
C TYR A 121 -7.16 18.99 -4.48
N GLN A 122 -7.41 20.27 -4.23
CA GLN A 122 -6.37 21.23 -3.83
C GLN A 122 -5.70 20.82 -2.50
N GLN A 123 -6.42 20.09 -1.63
CA GLN A 123 -5.88 19.62 -0.36
C GLN A 123 -4.79 18.56 -0.53
N ALA A 124 -4.81 17.81 -1.65
CA ALA A 124 -3.76 16.84 -1.96
C ALA A 124 -2.40 17.50 -2.20
N PHE A 125 -2.38 18.80 -2.53
CA PHE A 125 -1.16 19.59 -2.75
C PHE A 125 -0.68 20.35 -1.51
N ILE A 126 -1.30 20.12 -0.35
CA ILE A 126 -0.89 20.70 0.93
C ILE A 126 -0.24 19.58 1.78
N GLN A 127 0.81 19.92 2.54
CA GLN A 127 1.39 19.00 3.52
C GLN A 127 0.31 18.50 4.51
N PRO A 128 0.26 17.20 4.87
CA PRO A 128 1.22 16.14 4.57
C PRO A 128 0.97 15.42 3.23
N HIS A 129 -0.17 15.65 2.60
CA HIS A 129 -0.63 14.90 1.42
C HIS A 129 0.29 15.07 0.22
N LEU A 130 0.88 16.25 0.04
CA LEU A 130 1.84 16.52 -1.03
C LEU A 130 3.07 15.58 -0.95
N GLU A 131 3.61 15.36 0.24
CA GLU A 131 4.71 14.43 0.44
C GLU A 131 4.28 13.00 0.08
N LEU A 132 3.12 12.56 0.55
CA LEU A 132 2.60 11.22 0.30
C LEU A 132 2.32 10.97 -1.18
N LEU A 133 1.75 11.96 -1.88
CA LEU A 133 1.54 11.93 -3.31
C LEU A 133 2.88 11.88 -4.06
N SER A 134 3.86 12.68 -3.65
CA SER A 134 5.21 12.65 -4.24
C SER A 134 5.83 11.25 -4.16
N ARG A 135 5.69 10.56 -3.01
CA ARG A 135 6.17 9.17 -2.82
C ARG A 135 5.45 8.15 -3.71
N LEU A 136 4.16 8.35 -3.96
CA LEU A 136 3.41 7.53 -4.93
C LEU A 136 3.96 7.77 -6.34
N LEU A 137 4.12 9.03 -6.77
CA LEU A 137 4.64 9.38 -8.08
C LEU A 137 6.08 8.85 -8.29
N ASP A 138 6.92 8.89 -7.25
CA ASP A 138 8.25 8.27 -7.26
C ASP A 138 8.19 6.76 -7.48
N PHE A 139 7.26 6.08 -6.80
CA PHE A 139 7.06 4.64 -7.01
C PHE A 139 6.62 4.33 -8.44
N LEU A 140 5.70 5.12 -8.99
CA LEU A 140 5.17 4.92 -10.34
C LEU A 140 6.24 5.03 -11.45
N ARG A 141 7.33 5.76 -11.19
CA ARG A 141 8.48 5.89 -12.12
C ARG A 141 9.46 4.71 -12.06
N LYS A 142 9.34 3.80 -11.09
CA LYS A 142 10.29 2.69 -10.93
C LYS A 142 10.12 1.67 -12.05
N LYS A 143 11.21 1.31 -12.73
CA LYS A 143 11.20 0.20 -13.70
C LYS A 143 11.06 -1.14 -12.98
N ASN A 144 10.51 -2.14 -13.66
CA ASN A 144 10.34 -3.51 -13.16
C ASN A 144 9.57 -3.57 -11.81
N SER A 145 8.63 -2.66 -11.60
CA SER A 145 7.79 -2.62 -10.41
C SER A 145 6.43 -3.26 -10.67
N CYS A 146 5.83 -3.84 -9.64
CA CYS A 146 4.45 -4.31 -9.68
C CYS A 146 3.58 -3.43 -8.77
N LEU A 147 2.54 -2.82 -9.35
CA LEU A 147 1.49 -2.12 -8.62
C LEU A 147 0.27 -3.03 -8.50
N ILE A 148 -0.19 -3.25 -7.27
CA ILE A 148 -1.43 -3.98 -6.99
C ILE A 148 -2.44 -2.97 -6.44
N ILE A 149 -3.60 -2.88 -7.08
CA ILE A 149 -4.70 -2.02 -6.68
C ILE A 149 -5.86 -2.90 -6.26
N SER A 150 -6.37 -2.74 -5.03
CA SER A 150 -7.53 -3.49 -4.54
C SER A 150 -8.59 -2.57 -3.97
N GLY A 151 -9.82 -2.69 -4.47
CA GLY A 151 -10.98 -1.94 -3.98
C GLY A 151 -10.94 -0.42 -4.27
N PHE A 152 -10.13 0.02 -5.23
CA PHE A 152 -10.02 1.42 -5.62
C PHE A 152 -10.84 1.67 -6.90
N GLY A 153 -11.87 2.50 -6.80
CA GLY A 153 -12.80 2.75 -7.91
C GLY A 153 -12.30 3.70 -9.01
N PHE A 154 -11.07 4.23 -8.88
CA PHE A 154 -10.48 5.23 -9.81
C PHE A 154 -11.27 6.55 -9.95
N ASN A 155 -12.04 6.94 -8.93
CA ASN A 155 -12.80 8.19 -8.95
C ASN A 155 -11.96 9.43 -8.57
N ASP A 156 -10.76 9.21 -8.03
CA ASP A 156 -9.83 10.27 -7.66
C ASP A 156 -8.87 10.56 -8.82
N ASP A 157 -9.18 11.56 -9.66
CA ASP A 157 -8.39 11.90 -10.86
C ASP A 157 -6.91 12.19 -10.53
N HIS A 158 -6.65 12.86 -9.40
CA HIS A 158 -5.30 13.20 -8.94
C HIS A 158 -4.43 11.97 -8.61
N LEU A 159 -5.03 10.78 -8.43
CA LEU A 159 -4.31 9.51 -8.27
C LEU A 159 -4.41 8.65 -9.54
N SER A 160 -5.59 8.63 -10.16
CA SER A 160 -5.91 7.76 -11.30
C SER A 160 -5.19 8.20 -12.58
N GLU A 161 -5.12 9.51 -12.85
CA GLU A 161 -4.41 10.04 -14.02
C GLU A 161 -2.90 9.74 -13.96
N PRO A 162 -2.19 9.98 -12.83
CA PRO A 162 -0.79 9.55 -12.72
C PRO A 162 -0.57 8.05 -12.88
N ILE A 163 -1.45 7.20 -12.34
CA ILE A 163 -1.34 5.73 -12.49
C ILE A 163 -1.48 5.36 -13.96
N TYR A 164 -2.50 5.87 -14.65
CA TYR A 164 -2.72 5.62 -16.07
C TYR A 164 -1.54 6.10 -16.94
N SER A 165 -1.05 7.32 -16.69
CA SER A 165 0.10 7.89 -17.40
C SER A 165 1.41 7.10 -17.15
N ALA A 166 1.61 6.62 -15.93
CA ALA A 166 2.78 5.82 -15.58
C ALA A 166 2.82 4.51 -16.36
N ILE A 167 1.69 3.81 -16.49
CA ILE A 167 1.62 2.55 -17.24
C ILE A 167 1.98 2.76 -18.71
N LYS A 168 1.49 3.85 -19.32
CA LYS A 168 1.83 4.21 -20.71
C LYS A 168 3.30 4.53 -20.91
N SER A 169 3.93 5.17 -19.94
CA SER A 169 5.32 5.64 -20.03
C SER A 169 6.35 4.64 -19.48
N ASN A 170 5.90 3.61 -18.76
CA ASN A 170 6.74 2.59 -18.15
C ASN A 170 6.29 1.17 -18.56
N PRO A 171 6.67 0.69 -19.76
CA PRO A 171 6.26 -0.63 -20.26
C PRO A 171 6.71 -1.82 -19.40
N SER A 172 7.67 -1.61 -18.49
CA SER A 172 8.15 -2.65 -17.56
C SER A 172 7.33 -2.75 -16.27
N MET A 173 6.36 -1.86 -16.06
CA MET A 173 5.49 -1.88 -14.90
C MET A 173 4.36 -2.88 -15.10
N ARG A 174 4.17 -3.76 -14.12
CA ARG A 174 2.99 -4.64 -14.04
C ARG A 174 1.91 -3.98 -13.19
N LEU A 175 0.68 -3.97 -13.69
CA LEU A 175 -0.50 -3.59 -12.92
C LEU A 175 -1.40 -4.80 -12.67
N ILE A 176 -1.81 -5.00 -11.42
CA ILE A 176 -2.85 -5.96 -11.05
C ILE A 176 -4.00 -5.19 -10.39
N VAL A 177 -5.18 -5.22 -10.99
CA VAL A 177 -6.38 -4.56 -10.47
C VAL A 177 -7.35 -5.63 -9.95
N VAL A 178 -7.76 -5.47 -8.69
CA VAL A 178 -8.62 -6.39 -7.97
C VAL A 178 -9.85 -5.63 -7.47
N ASP A 179 -11.03 -6.06 -7.89
CA ASP A 179 -12.28 -5.51 -7.37
C ASP A 179 -13.41 -6.55 -7.45
N PHE A 180 -14.33 -6.53 -6.49
CA PHE A 180 -15.46 -7.47 -6.49
C PHE A 180 -16.44 -7.23 -7.66
N LYS A 181 -16.43 -6.01 -8.22
CA LYS A 181 -17.15 -5.59 -9.42
C LYS A 181 -16.23 -5.33 -10.61
N CYS A 182 -15.01 -5.87 -10.62
CA CYS A 182 -14.02 -5.63 -11.67
C CYS A 182 -14.59 -5.88 -13.07
N ALA A 183 -15.25 -7.02 -13.29
CA ALA A 183 -15.85 -7.38 -14.56
C ALA A 183 -16.94 -6.39 -14.99
N THR A 184 -17.76 -5.93 -14.04
CA THR A 184 -18.78 -4.90 -14.29
C THR A 184 -18.13 -3.58 -14.71
N HIS A 185 -17.12 -3.10 -13.97
CA HIS A 185 -16.46 -1.84 -14.27
C HIS A 185 -15.77 -1.83 -15.64
N ILE A 186 -15.11 -2.93 -16.01
CA ILE A 186 -14.42 -3.10 -17.30
C ILE A 186 -15.40 -3.14 -18.49
N ASN A 187 -16.64 -3.59 -18.28
CA ASN A 187 -17.65 -3.66 -19.32
C ASN A 187 -18.48 -2.38 -19.46
N ASN A 188 -18.53 -1.57 -18.41
CA ASN A 188 -19.29 -0.32 -18.39
C ASN A 188 -18.62 0.85 -19.12
N LYS A 189 -17.37 0.73 -19.61
CA LYS A 189 -16.66 1.77 -20.40
C LYS A 189 -16.66 3.20 -19.80
N GLY A 190 -16.72 3.33 -18.47
CA GLY A 190 -16.79 4.65 -17.81
C GLY A 190 -18.21 5.22 -17.64
N GLU A 191 -19.22 4.41 -17.90
CA GLU A 191 -20.63 4.74 -17.69
C GLU A 191 -21.18 4.06 -16.42
N ASN A 192 -22.42 4.36 -16.06
CA ASN A 192 -23.16 3.69 -14.97
C ASN A 192 -22.40 3.65 -13.64
N GLY A 193 -21.77 4.77 -13.27
CA GLY A 193 -21.05 4.92 -12.01
C GLY A 193 -19.65 4.30 -11.97
N SER A 194 -19.11 3.86 -13.12
CA SER A 194 -17.70 3.43 -13.23
C SER A 194 -16.83 4.59 -13.69
N SER A 195 -15.64 4.73 -13.13
CA SER A 195 -14.68 5.71 -13.61
C SER A 195 -14.22 5.40 -15.05
N LYS A 196 -13.94 6.44 -15.84
CA LYS A 196 -13.38 6.34 -17.21
C LYS A 196 -12.09 5.51 -17.26
N TYR A 197 -11.30 5.52 -16.19
CA TYR A 197 -10.01 4.82 -16.15
C TYR A 197 -10.15 3.30 -16.26
N TRP A 198 -11.29 2.72 -15.88
CA TRP A 198 -11.54 1.29 -16.11
C TRP A 198 -11.54 0.93 -17.60
N GLY A 199 -12.16 1.76 -18.43
CA GLY A 199 -12.16 1.60 -19.89
C GLY A 199 -10.77 1.81 -20.48
N LEU A 200 -10.09 2.88 -20.07
CA LEU A 200 -8.74 3.21 -20.54
C LEU A 200 -7.72 2.11 -20.20
N LEU A 201 -7.75 1.57 -18.99
CA LEU A 201 -6.86 0.48 -18.58
C LEU A 201 -7.17 -0.83 -19.30
N LYS A 202 -8.45 -1.11 -19.61
CA LYS A 202 -8.84 -2.25 -20.44
C LYS A 202 -8.25 -2.14 -21.85
N GLU A 203 -8.34 -0.97 -22.47
CA GLU A 203 -7.78 -0.71 -23.80
C GLU A 203 -6.26 -0.91 -23.83
N LEU A 204 -5.55 -0.44 -22.80
CA LEU A 204 -4.11 -0.69 -22.67
C LEU A 204 -3.80 -2.18 -22.50
N SER A 205 -4.57 -2.91 -21.68
CA SER A 205 -4.40 -4.36 -21.52
C SER A 205 -4.55 -5.10 -22.86
N LEU A 206 -5.58 -4.75 -23.64
CA LEU A 206 -5.80 -5.30 -25.00
C LEU A 206 -4.70 -4.90 -25.99
N SER A 207 -4.00 -3.80 -25.73
CA SER A 207 -2.87 -3.31 -26.53
C SER A 207 -1.53 -3.92 -26.12
N GLY A 208 -1.52 -4.92 -25.23
CA GLY A 208 -0.33 -5.67 -24.84
C GLY A 208 0.43 -5.14 -23.62
N TYR A 209 -0.10 -4.16 -22.89
CA TYR A 209 0.47 -3.74 -21.61
C TYR A 209 0.24 -4.82 -20.54
N ASP A 210 1.20 -4.98 -19.61
CA ASP A 210 1.15 -5.98 -18.51
C ASP A 210 0.16 -5.55 -17.42
N ILE A 211 -1.13 -5.65 -17.75
CA ILE A 211 -2.27 -5.27 -16.90
C ILE A 211 -3.19 -6.49 -16.74
N HIS A 212 -3.39 -6.89 -15.49
CA HIS A 212 -4.26 -8.00 -15.13
C HIS A 212 -5.45 -7.51 -14.30
N PHE A 213 -6.63 -8.05 -14.59
CA PHE A 213 -7.87 -7.75 -13.89
C PHE A 213 -8.39 -8.99 -13.19
N LEU A 214 -8.72 -8.86 -11.90
CA LEU A 214 -9.26 -9.94 -11.08
C LEU A 214 -10.61 -9.51 -10.49
N ASN A 215 -11.66 -10.26 -10.81
CA ASN A 215 -12.98 -10.09 -10.24
C ASN A 215 -13.09 -10.84 -8.90
N ALA A 216 -12.54 -10.25 -7.85
CA ALA A 216 -12.44 -10.87 -6.53
C ALA A 216 -12.59 -9.80 -5.43
N SER A 217 -13.17 -10.18 -4.29
CA SER A 217 -13.11 -9.32 -3.11
C SER A 217 -11.67 -9.20 -2.59
N PHE A 218 -11.40 -8.19 -1.75
CA PHE A 218 -10.10 -8.07 -1.08
C PHE A 218 -9.72 -9.35 -0.32
N LYS A 219 -10.69 -9.95 0.38
CA LYS A 219 -10.50 -11.20 1.12
C LYS A 219 -10.11 -12.35 0.20
N ASP A 220 -10.84 -12.54 -0.90
CA ASP A 220 -10.57 -13.62 -1.85
C ASP A 220 -9.19 -13.43 -2.50
N PHE A 221 -8.85 -12.21 -2.86
CA PHE A 221 -7.53 -11.88 -3.37
C PHE A 221 -6.42 -12.21 -2.38
N VAL A 222 -6.56 -11.78 -1.11
CA VAL A 222 -5.59 -12.12 -0.05
C VAL A 222 -5.41 -13.63 0.07
N ASN A 223 -6.48 -14.42 -0.07
CA ASN A 223 -6.41 -15.88 -0.04
C ASN A 223 -5.62 -16.46 -1.22
N LEU A 224 -5.70 -15.85 -2.40
CA LEU A 224 -4.94 -16.26 -3.59
C LEU A 224 -3.44 -15.95 -3.52
N ILE A 225 -3.02 -14.96 -2.72
CA ILE A 225 -1.61 -14.60 -2.59
C ILE A 225 -0.86 -15.78 -1.93
N PRO A 226 0.21 -16.31 -2.56
CA PRO A 226 1.04 -17.33 -1.93
C PRO A 226 1.78 -16.72 -0.73
N ASN A 227 2.21 -17.56 0.23
CA ASN A 227 3.03 -17.06 1.32
C ASN A 227 4.43 -16.67 0.79
N LEU A 228 4.68 -15.38 0.62
CA LEU A 228 5.95 -14.83 0.13
C LEU A 228 6.95 -14.56 1.26
N ARG A 229 6.66 -15.05 2.49
CA ARG A 229 7.56 -14.89 3.64
C ARG A 229 8.96 -15.40 3.30
N ALA A 230 9.95 -14.59 3.64
CA ALA A 230 11.34 -15.05 3.68
C ALA A 230 11.46 -16.19 4.70
N LEU A 231 11.75 -17.40 4.23
CA LEU A 231 12.09 -18.51 5.10
C LEU A 231 13.47 -18.26 5.71
N THR A 232 13.59 -18.43 7.03
CA THR A 232 14.89 -18.49 7.71
C THR A 232 15.72 -19.66 7.15
N PRO A 233 17.06 -19.66 7.31
CA PRO A 233 17.88 -20.81 6.91
C PRO A 233 17.40 -22.14 7.50
N ALA A 234 16.96 -22.15 8.75
CA ALA A 234 16.38 -23.33 9.42
C ALA A 234 15.05 -23.76 8.78
N GLU A 235 14.17 -22.82 8.44
CA GLU A 235 12.91 -23.13 7.74
C GLU A 235 13.15 -23.60 6.29
N GLN A 236 14.16 -23.05 5.61
CA GLN A 236 14.59 -23.52 4.29
C GLN A 236 15.11 -24.96 4.36
N LEU A 237 15.95 -25.27 5.35
CA LEU A 237 16.46 -26.61 5.60
C LEU A 237 15.33 -27.59 5.94
N ALA A 238 14.42 -27.21 6.85
CA ALA A 238 13.27 -28.03 7.21
C ALA A 238 12.35 -28.30 6.01
N LYS A 239 12.16 -27.31 5.14
CA LYS A 239 11.40 -27.47 3.89
C LYS A 239 12.11 -28.39 2.90
N ALA A 240 13.43 -28.27 2.74
CA ALA A 240 14.23 -29.15 1.89
C ALA A 240 14.17 -30.60 2.39
N ILE A 241 14.31 -30.83 3.69
CA ILE A 241 14.20 -32.15 4.31
C ILE A 241 12.80 -32.74 4.10
N LYS A 242 11.73 -31.96 4.29
CA LYS A 242 10.35 -32.42 4.05
C LYS A 242 10.08 -32.79 2.59
N GLN A 243 10.68 -32.08 1.64
CA GLN A 243 10.56 -32.41 0.21
C GLN A 243 11.28 -33.72 -0.16
N VAL A 244 12.40 -34.02 0.52
CA VAL A 244 13.13 -35.29 0.32
C VAL A 244 12.42 -36.46 1.04
N GLY A 245 11.84 -36.21 2.21
CA GLY A 245 11.16 -37.24 3.02
C GLY A 245 9.72 -37.58 2.62
N GLY A 246 9.07 -36.75 1.77
CA GLY A 246 7.68 -36.97 1.32
C GLY A 246 7.53 -37.84 0.07
N ASN A 247 8.62 -38.41 -0.43
CA ASN A 247 8.64 -39.28 -1.62
C ASN A 247 8.83 -40.78 -1.31
N ASN A 248 8.60 -41.20 -0.06
CA ASN A 248 8.56 -42.61 0.35
C ASN A 248 7.20 -42.98 0.93
#